data_AF-A0A528TYM6-F1
#
_entry.id   AF-A0A528TYM6-F1
#
_cell.length_a   1.000
_cell.length_b   1.000
_cell.length_c   1.000
_cell.angle_alpha   90.00
_cell.angle_beta   90.00
_cell.angle_gamma   90.00
#
_symmetry.space_group_name_H-M   'P 1'
#
loop_
_entity.id
_entity.type
_entity.pdbx_description
1 polymer ?
#
loop_
_entity_poly.entity_id
_entity_poly.type
_entity_poly.pdbx_seq_one_letter_code
_entity_poly.pdbx_strand_id
1 'polypeptide(L)'
;SERAYGIVGGEIVPLLNVMFLAYVGYYGLQLFMGTARVSVSDVIGRVVRMLFILTLVSQWSYFNTFFYSWLNNTPEDVGRAILTATGTGITEPTNGLSMIWRTANEAASAFAEQSGYFSVLPSMVGFLIMMCVAVFIAVALAILLLAKVMMWVLIGTAPIFIACMLFQQTRNLGVAWFQQVLLYALIPLFVYVVAAFLIAAMDPELTKVSNAASQRRLQLSDISAFLLLCCAGAFVLINIQVLAQGIVGGVAAGIGNVARAVGRYTGLTAPLQAMQAGRGAAGSVGNAGMRMRERLHSGMRENIRNASAEAMQNRISNNSMPR
;
A
#
# COMPACT_ATOMS: atom_id res chain seq x y z
N SER A 1 0.62 -19.06 -12.53
CA SER A 1 0.64 -17.63 -12.90
C SER A 1 0.61 -17.45 -14.41
N GLU A 2 1.52 -18.09 -15.17
CA GLU A 2 1.61 -17.96 -16.64
C GLU A 2 0.30 -18.21 -17.40
N ARG A 3 -0.38 -19.34 -17.16
CA ARG A 3 -1.66 -19.64 -17.83
C ARG A 3 -2.73 -18.59 -17.53
N ALA A 4 -2.82 -18.14 -16.28
CA ALA A 4 -3.77 -17.10 -15.88
C ALA A 4 -3.45 -15.76 -16.56
N TYR A 5 -2.17 -15.37 -16.60
CA TYR A 5 -1.72 -14.18 -17.32
C TYR A 5 -2.02 -14.29 -18.82
N GLY A 6 -1.78 -15.44 -19.44
CA GLY A 6 -2.05 -15.67 -20.85
C GLY A 6 -3.53 -15.57 -21.21
N ILE A 7 -4.42 -16.13 -20.38
CA ILE A 7 -5.88 -16.02 -20.56
C ILE A 7 -6.31 -14.56 -20.41
N VAL A 8 -5.94 -13.91 -19.30
CA VAL A 8 -6.34 -12.52 -19.02
C VAL A 8 -5.75 -11.56 -20.06
N GLY A 9 -4.49 -11.77 -20.47
CA GLY A 9 -3.84 -11.02 -21.53
C GLY A 9 -4.53 -11.21 -22.87
N GLY A 10 -4.88 -12.45 -23.24
CA GLY A 10 -5.59 -12.76 -24.48
C GLY A 10 -6.94 -12.04 -24.62
N GLU A 11 -7.69 -11.92 -23.53
CA GLU A 11 -8.97 -11.19 -23.52
C GLU A 11 -8.80 -9.67 -23.57
N ILE A 12 -7.73 -9.13 -22.97
CA ILE A 12 -7.52 -7.68 -22.85
C ILE A 12 -6.81 -7.10 -24.07
N VAL A 13 -5.92 -7.86 -24.71
CA VAL A 13 -5.11 -7.38 -25.86
C VAL A 13 -5.97 -6.85 -27.02
N PRO A 14 -7.07 -7.50 -27.46
CA PRO A 14 -7.93 -6.97 -28.51
C PRO A 14 -8.56 -5.63 -28.12
N LEU A 15 -9.06 -5.50 -26.89
CA LEU A 15 -9.60 -4.25 -26.38
C LEU A 15 -8.52 -3.16 -26.34
N LEU A 16 -7.34 -3.50 -25.85
CA LEU A 16 -6.20 -2.58 -25.76
C LEU A 16 -5.75 -2.11 -27.15
N ASN A 17 -5.75 -3.00 -28.16
CA ASN A 17 -5.46 -2.68 -29.56
C ASN A 17 -6.48 -1.69 -30.14
N VAL A 18 -7.77 -1.91 -29.90
CA VAL A 18 -8.83 -0.99 -30.35
C VAL A 18 -8.69 0.37 -29.67
N MET A 19 -8.46 0.41 -28.36
CA MET A 19 -8.26 1.65 -27.63
C MET A 19 -6.99 2.38 -28.07
N PHE A 20 -5.91 1.64 -28.35
CA PHE A 20 -4.67 2.18 -28.90
C PHE A 20 -4.89 2.79 -30.30
N LEU A 21 -5.54 2.06 -31.19
CA LEU A 21 -5.85 2.53 -32.54
C LEU A 21 -6.76 3.77 -32.51
N ALA A 22 -7.79 3.76 -31.66
CA ALA A 22 -8.67 4.91 -31.47
C ALA A 22 -7.92 6.11 -30.90
N TYR A 23 -7.00 5.89 -29.96
CA TYR A 23 -6.16 6.95 -29.39
C TYR A 23 -5.25 7.55 -30.45
N VAL A 24 -4.47 6.73 -31.17
CA VAL A 24 -3.59 7.19 -32.25
C VAL A 24 -4.39 7.90 -33.34
N GLY A 25 -5.55 7.37 -33.73
CA GLY A 25 -6.46 7.98 -34.71
C GLY A 25 -6.98 9.33 -34.27
N TYR A 26 -7.44 9.46 -33.01
CA TYR A 26 -7.92 10.73 -32.46
C TYR A 26 -6.83 11.82 -32.47
N TYR A 27 -5.62 11.49 -32.02
CA TYR A 27 -4.51 12.45 -32.05
C TYR A 27 -4.02 12.73 -33.48
N GLY A 28 -4.03 11.73 -34.36
CA GLY A 28 -3.72 11.91 -35.78
C GLY A 28 -4.67 12.89 -36.46
N LEU A 29 -5.98 12.78 -36.21
CA LEU A 29 -6.99 13.72 -36.68
C LEU A 29 -6.80 15.12 -36.08
N GLN A 30 -6.51 15.20 -34.78
CA GLN A 30 -6.28 16.48 -34.09
C GLN A 30 -5.04 17.23 -34.63
N LEU A 31 -3.98 16.50 -34.99
CA LEU A 31 -2.80 17.03 -35.66
C LEU A 31 -3.13 17.48 -37.08
N PHE A 32 -3.86 16.68 -37.86
CA PHE A 32 -4.29 17.02 -39.21
C PHE A 32 -5.18 18.28 -39.26
N MET A 33 -6.07 18.42 -38.28
CA MET A 33 -7.00 19.56 -38.18
C MET A 33 -6.33 20.83 -37.63
N GLY A 34 -5.02 20.81 -37.32
CA GLY A 34 -4.29 21.96 -36.80
C GLY A 34 -4.76 22.48 -35.43
N THR A 35 -5.63 21.72 -34.75
CA THR A 35 -6.20 22.09 -33.45
C THR A 35 -5.38 21.56 -32.27
N ALA A 36 -4.29 20.84 -32.56
CA ALA A 36 -3.40 20.29 -31.56
C ALA A 36 -2.62 21.40 -30.84
N ARG A 37 -3.08 21.75 -29.62
CA ARG A 37 -2.30 22.57 -28.67
C ARG A 37 -1.21 21.76 -27.94
N VAL A 38 -1.03 20.50 -28.31
CA VAL A 38 -0.16 19.53 -27.64
C VAL A 38 1.11 19.36 -28.47
N SER A 39 2.28 19.45 -27.84
CA SER A 39 3.57 19.26 -28.51
C SER A 39 3.66 17.87 -29.13
N VAL A 40 4.27 17.78 -30.32
CA VAL A 40 4.54 16.51 -31.02
C VAL A 40 5.35 15.55 -30.11
N SER A 41 6.25 16.08 -29.30
CA SER A 41 7.05 15.31 -28.33
C SER A 41 6.17 14.59 -27.29
N ASP A 42 5.09 15.21 -26.83
CA ASP A 42 4.19 14.64 -25.83
C ASP A 42 3.36 13.50 -26.42
N VAL A 43 2.96 13.64 -27.68
CA VAL A 43 2.22 12.60 -28.41
C VAL A 43 3.12 11.39 -28.64
N ILE A 44 4.34 11.60 -29.14
CA ILE A 44 5.33 10.52 -29.35
C ILE A 44 5.60 9.78 -28.04
N GLY A 45 5.85 10.50 -26.94
CA GLY A 45 6.11 9.88 -25.64
C GLY A 45 4.95 9.01 -25.13
N ARG A 46 3.70 9.40 -25.42
CA ARG A 46 2.52 8.60 -25.06
C ARG A 46 2.35 7.37 -25.95
N VAL A 47 2.59 7.49 -27.25
CA VAL A 47 2.53 6.36 -28.21
C VAL A 47 3.60 5.32 -27.88
N VAL A 48 4.84 5.74 -27.61
CA VAL A 48 5.93 4.83 -27.22
C VAL A 48 5.58 4.08 -25.93
N ARG A 49 5.04 4.77 -24.92
CA ARG A 49 4.56 4.14 -23.68
C ARG A 49 3.47 3.11 -23.95
N MET A 50 2.51 3.45 -24.80
CA MET A 50 1.43 2.55 -25.20
C MET A 50 1.95 1.28 -25.87
N LEU A 51 2.87 1.43 -26.83
CA LEU A 51 3.50 0.29 -27.52
C LEU A 51 4.25 -0.62 -26.53
N PHE A 52 5.02 -0.03 -25.62
CA PHE A 52 5.72 -0.78 -24.59
C PHE A 52 4.76 -1.60 -23.71
N ILE A 53 3.69 -0.96 -23.21
CA ILE A 53 2.65 -1.64 -22.42
C ILE A 53 2.01 -2.78 -23.21
N LEU A 54 1.70 -2.56 -24.49
CA LEU A 54 1.08 -3.55 -25.36
C LEU A 54 1.99 -4.76 -25.58
N THR A 55 3.29 -4.54 -25.79
CA THR A 55 4.27 -5.64 -25.90
C THR A 55 4.41 -6.44 -24.60
N LEU A 56 4.41 -5.77 -23.45
CA LEU A 56 4.48 -6.43 -22.13
C LEU A 56 3.22 -7.26 -21.85
N VAL A 57 2.05 -6.70 -22.11
CA VAL A 57 0.76 -7.36 -21.88
C VAL A 57 0.54 -8.53 -22.85
N SER A 58 0.94 -8.38 -24.11
CA SER A 58 0.72 -9.38 -25.15
C SER A 58 1.60 -10.62 -25.02
N GLN A 59 2.78 -10.52 -24.39
CA GLN A 59 3.74 -11.62 -24.34
C GLN A 59 4.25 -11.86 -22.93
N TRP A 60 3.84 -13.00 -22.36
CA TRP A 60 4.28 -13.46 -21.06
C TRP A 60 5.81 -13.54 -20.94
N SER A 61 6.51 -13.98 -21.98
CA SER A 61 7.98 -14.10 -21.95
C SER A 61 8.68 -12.78 -21.59
N TYR A 62 8.24 -11.67 -22.19
CA TYR A 62 8.78 -10.35 -21.88
C TYR A 62 8.39 -9.90 -20.47
N PHE A 63 7.14 -10.08 -20.08
CA PHE A 63 6.71 -9.78 -18.71
C PHE A 63 7.49 -10.59 -17.67
N ASN A 64 7.74 -11.87 -17.95
CA ASN A 64 8.47 -12.75 -17.06
C ASN A 64 9.92 -12.27 -16.86
N THR A 65 10.59 -11.94 -17.96
CA THR A 65 11.99 -11.55 -17.96
C THR A 65 12.22 -10.17 -17.32
N PHE A 66 11.33 -9.20 -17.59
CA PHE A 66 11.51 -7.82 -17.12
C PHE A 66 10.87 -7.54 -15.75
N PHE A 67 9.81 -8.26 -15.40
CA PHE A 67 9.08 -8.04 -14.15
C PHE A 67 9.13 -9.26 -13.24
N TYR A 68 8.57 -10.39 -13.64
CA TYR A 68 8.34 -11.51 -12.72
C TYR A 68 9.62 -12.06 -12.07
N SER A 69 10.68 -12.25 -12.86
CA SER A 69 11.97 -12.79 -12.39
C SER A 69 12.61 -11.86 -11.37
N TRP A 70 12.69 -10.57 -11.69
CA TRP A 70 13.26 -9.56 -10.81
C TRP A 70 12.49 -9.47 -9.49
N LEU A 71 11.16 -9.51 -9.56
CA LEU A 71 10.28 -9.27 -8.42
C LEU A 71 10.22 -10.44 -7.44
N ASN A 72 10.37 -11.67 -7.92
CA ASN A 72 10.46 -12.85 -7.05
C ASN A 72 11.89 -13.12 -6.60
N ASN A 73 12.85 -13.11 -7.53
CA ASN A 73 14.20 -13.58 -7.24
C ASN A 73 15.03 -12.54 -6.49
N THR A 74 14.89 -11.24 -6.81
CA THR A 74 15.77 -10.21 -6.19
C THR A 74 15.58 -10.11 -4.67
N PRO A 75 14.34 -9.98 -4.13
CA PRO A 75 14.17 -9.89 -2.69
C PRO A 75 14.56 -11.18 -1.97
N GLU A 76 14.33 -12.33 -2.62
CA GLU A 76 14.71 -13.65 -2.11
C GLU A 76 16.24 -13.80 -2.05
N ASP A 77 16.95 -13.49 -3.13
CA ASP A 77 18.41 -13.55 -3.19
C ASP A 77 19.07 -12.58 -2.22
N VAL A 78 18.53 -11.37 -2.06
CA VAL A 78 18.99 -10.42 -1.04
C VAL A 78 18.76 -10.99 0.37
N GLY A 79 17.59 -11.55 0.65
CA GLY A 79 17.29 -12.20 1.92
C GLY A 79 18.28 -13.33 2.22
N ARG A 80 18.53 -14.21 1.24
CA ARG A 80 19.47 -15.34 1.34
C ARG A 80 20.92 -14.86 1.55
N ALA A 81 21.33 -13.80 0.89
CA ALA A 81 22.66 -13.21 1.08
C ALA A 81 22.85 -12.65 2.49
N ILE A 82 21.84 -11.97 3.05
CA ILE A 82 21.88 -11.44 4.42
C ILE A 82 21.98 -12.57 5.45
N LEU A 83 21.22 -13.65 5.27
CA LEU A 83 21.31 -14.84 6.14
C LEU A 83 22.68 -15.49 6.08
N THR A 84 23.23 -15.65 4.87
CA THR A 84 24.57 -16.22 4.69
C THR A 84 25.63 -15.35 5.37
N ALA A 85 25.50 -14.02 5.29
CA ALA A 85 26.40 -13.06 5.95
C ALA A 85 26.29 -13.08 7.48
N THR A 86 25.16 -13.53 8.04
CA THR A 86 24.96 -13.64 9.49
C THR A 86 25.73 -14.84 10.08
N GLY A 87 26.33 -15.70 9.25
CA GLY A 87 27.20 -16.80 9.70
C GLY A 87 26.45 -18.01 10.28
N THR A 88 25.12 -18.03 10.20
CA THR A 88 24.27 -19.10 10.74
C THR A 88 24.20 -20.35 9.84
N GLY A 89 24.78 -20.29 8.62
CA GLY A 89 24.78 -21.40 7.66
C GLY A 89 23.44 -21.64 6.94
N ILE A 90 22.48 -20.72 7.08
CA ILE A 90 21.10 -20.87 6.61
C ILE A 90 20.92 -20.15 5.27
N THR A 91 20.37 -20.86 4.29
CA THR A 91 20.23 -20.34 2.92
C THR A 91 18.78 -20.15 2.47
N GLU A 92 17.80 -20.49 3.32
CA GLU A 92 16.36 -20.52 3.00
C GLU A 92 15.57 -20.27 4.31
N PRO A 93 14.42 -19.57 4.33
CA PRO A 93 13.76 -19.16 5.57
C PRO A 93 13.05 -20.35 6.21
N THR A 94 12.62 -21.33 5.42
CA THR A 94 12.10 -22.61 5.92
C THR A 94 13.18 -23.38 6.66
N ASN A 95 14.43 -23.32 6.20
CA ASN A 95 15.58 -23.88 6.93
C ASN A 95 15.86 -23.07 8.21
N GLY A 96 15.71 -21.74 8.15
CA GLY A 96 15.78 -20.85 9.32
C GLY A 96 14.76 -21.20 10.40
N LEU A 97 13.50 -21.31 10.02
CA LEU A 97 12.41 -21.72 10.92
C LEU A 97 12.61 -23.15 11.44
N SER A 98 13.12 -24.05 10.61
CA SER A 98 13.46 -25.42 11.04
C SER A 98 14.62 -25.46 12.03
N MET A 99 15.62 -24.58 11.89
CA MET A 99 16.69 -24.40 12.87
C MET A 99 16.14 -23.88 14.19
N ILE A 100 15.32 -22.82 14.17
CA ILE A 100 14.64 -22.30 15.38
C ILE A 100 13.85 -23.42 16.07
N TRP A 101 13.15 -24.27 15.32
CA TRP A 101 12.44 -25.42 15.87
C TRP A 101 13.37 -26.44 16.54
N ARG A 102 14.46 -26.82 15.87
CA ARG A 102 15.44 -27.78 16.43
C ARG A 102 16.08 -27.24 17.70
N THR A 103 16.55 -26.01 17.64
CA THR A 103 17.07 -25.25 18.77
C THR A 103 16.09 -25.22 19.95
N ALA A 104 14.82 -24.94 19.70
CA ALA A 104 13.80 -24.93 20.74
C ALA A 104 13.54 -26.33 21.32
N ASN A 105 13.59 -27.38 20.49
CA ASN A 105 13.49 -28.77 20.96
C ASN A 105 14.68 -29.16 21.83
N GLU A 106 15.91 -28.81 21.43
CA GLU A 106 17.12 -29.10 22.20
C GLU A 106 17.10 -28.41 23.56
N ALA A 107 16.70 -27.13 23.60
CA ALA A 107 16.46 -26.42 24.84
C ALA A 107 15.40 -27.14 25.68
N ALA A 108 14.23 -27.42 25.12
CA ALA A 108 13.13 -28.09 25.82
C ALA A 108 13.51 -29.48 26.35
N SER A 109 14.31 -30.26 25.61
CA SER A 109 14.78 -31.58 26.05
C SER A 109 15.80 -31.48 27.18
N ALA A 110 16.72 -30.52 27.13
CA ALA A 110 17.67 -30.28 28.22
C ALA A 110 16.92 -29.95 29.54
N PHE A 111 15.83 -29.18 29.45
CA PHE A 111 14.96 -28.90 30.59
C PHE A 111 14.20 -30.14 31.09
N ALA A 112 13.70 -30.97 30.18
CA ALA A 112 12.99 -32.20 30.53
C ALA A 112 13.89 -33.20 31.26
N GLU A 113 15.13 -33.40 30.79
CA GLU A 113 16.10 -34.31 31.42
C GLU A 113 16.52 -33.84 32.81
N GLN A 114 16.60 -32.53 33.02
CA GLN A 114 17.00 -31.94 34.30
C GLN A 114 15.90 -31.97 35.37
N SER A 115 14.65 -32.16 34.95
CA SER A 115 13.49 -32.19 35.83
C SER A 115 13.49 -33.41 36.76
N GLY A 116 14.07 -34.54 36.36
CA GLY A 116 13.89 -35.81 37.08
C GLY A 116 12.40 -36.20 37.22
N TYR A 117 12.12 -37.43 37.64
CA TYR A 117 10.75 -37.98 37.71
C TYR A 117 9.79 -37.24 38.68
N PHE A 118 10.28 -36.32 39.52
CA PHE A 118 9.52 -35.72 40.63
C PHE A 118 9.36 -34.19 40.58
N SER A 119 9.92 -33.48 39.59
CA SER A 119 9.67 -32.03 39.46
C SER A 119 8.77 -31.72 38.27
N VAL A 120 7.50 -31.42 38.56
CA VAL A 120 6.47 -31.07 37.57
C VAL A 120 6.69 -29.66 36.98
N LEU A 121 7.37 -28.76 37.72
CA LEU A 121 7.56 -27.38 37.28
C LEU A 121 8.44 -27.24 36.01
N PRO A 122 9.63 -27.86 35.90
CA PRO A 122 10.49 -27.61 34.75
C PRO A 122 10.04 -28.35 33.48
N SER A 123 9.30 -29.47 33.60
CA SER A 123 8.65 -30.12 32.46
C SER A 123 7.49 -29.28 31.88
N MET A 124 6.74 -28.58 32.73
CA MET A 124 5.71 -27.61 32.29
C MET A 124 6.32 -26.41 31.55
N VAL A 125 7.51 -25.96 31.97
CA VAL A 125 8.23 -24.86 31.30
C VAL A 125 8.73 -25.28 29.92
N GLY A 126 9.29 -26.50 29.78
CA GLY A 126 9.69 -27.03 28.47
C GLY A 126 8.51 -27.12 27.50
N PHE A 127 7.34 -27.56 27.97
CA PHE A 127 6.11 -27.57 27.18
C PHE A 127 5.66 -26.15 26.76
N LEU A 128 5.73 -25.17 27.67
CA LEU A 128 5.37 -23.78 27.38
C LEU A 128 6.28 -23.14 26.32
N ILE A 129 7.60 -23.38 26.41
CA ILE A 129 8.58 -22.93 25.42
C ILE A 129 8.25 -23.51 24.05
N MET A 130 8.01 -24.83 24.00
CA MET A 130 7.69 -25.52 22.76
C MET A 130 6.38 -25.01 22.13
N MET A 131 5.36 -24.75 22.94
CA MET A 131 4.11 -24.15 22.49
C MET A 131 4.33 -22.74 21.90
N CYS A 132 5.13 -21.91 22.57
CA CYS A 132 5.43 -20.54 22.11
C CYS A 132 6.17 -20.55 20.76
N VAL A 133 7.19 -21.40 20.63
CA VAL A 133 7.95 -21.54 19.37
C VAL A 133 7.10 -22.14 18.25
N ALA A 134 6.23 -23.11 18.57
CA ALA A 134 5.29 -23.66 17.59
C ALA A 134 4.36 -22.58 17.02
N VAL A 135 3.78 -21.73 17.88
CA VAL A 135 2.93 -20.61 17.45
C VAL A 135 3.72 -19.61 16.61
N PHE A 136 4.93 -19.27 17.04
CA PHE A 136 5.82 -18.38 16.29
C PHE A 136 6.10 -18.89 14.87
N ILE A 137 6.49 -20.15 14.72
CA ILE A 137 6.77 -20.75 13.41
C ILE A 137 5.50 -20.84 12.56
N ALA A 138 4.36 -21.20 13.17
CA ALA A 138 3.09 -21.25 12.46
C ALA A 138 2.71 -19.88 11.88
N VAL A 139 2.89 -18.80 12.64
CA VAL A 139 2.65 -17.42 12.17
C VAL A 139 3.62 -17.05 11.05
N ALA A 140 4.91 -17.35 11.20
CA ALA A 140 5.91 -17.07 10.16
C ALA A 140 5.58 -17.78 8.84
N LEU A 141 5.26 -19.07 8.90
CA LEU A 141 4.87 -19.86 7.72
C LEU A 141 3.57 -19.36 7.10
N ALA A 142 2.57 -19.01 7.92
CA ALA A 142 1.32 -18.43 7.42
C ALA A 142 1.55 -17.12 6.65
N ILE A 143 2.44 -16.24 7.15
CA ILE A 143 2.81 -14.99 6.47
C ILE A 143 3.54 -15.27 5.15
N LEU A 144 4.50 -16.19 5.13
CA LEU A 144 5.22 -16.57 3.91
C LEU A 144 4.30 -17.16 2.85
N LEU A 145 3.38 -18.05 3.26
CA LEU A 145 2.37 -18.62 2.37
C LEU A 145 1.44 -17.54 1.82
N LEU A 146 0.95 -16.64 2.68
CA LEU A 146 0.10 -15.53 2.27
C LEU A 146 0.82 -14.64 1.25
N ALA A 147 2.08 -14.28 1.49
CA ALA A 147 2.85 -13.46 0.56
C ALA A 147 2.99 -14.13 -0.81
N LYS A 148 3.29 -15.44 -0.83
CA LYS A 148 3.45 -16.20 -2.07
C LYS A 148 2.13 -16.35 -2.82
N VAL A 149 1.03 -16.66 -2.15
CA VAL A 149 -0.30 -16.77 -2.77
C VAL A 149 -0.74 -15.42 -3.35
N MET A 150 -0.59 -14.33 -2.59
CA MET A 150 -0.96 -13.00 -3.07
C MET A 150 -0.12 -12.59 -4.27
N MET A 151 1.19 -12.85 -4.25
CA MET A 151 2.06 -12.60 -5.41
C MET A 151 1.56 -13.29 -6.67
N TRP A 152 1.13 -14.57 -6.58
CA TRP A 152 0.57 -15.30 -7.72
C TRP A 152 -0.71 -14.65 -8.27
N VAL A 153 -1.59 -14.17 -7.38
CA VAL A 153 -2.82 -13.48 -7.76
C VAL A 153 -2.54 -12.13 -8.42
N LEU A 154 -1.62 -11.33 -7.84
CA LEU A 154 -1.27 -10.01 -8.37
C LEU A 154 -0.57 -10.12 -9.72
N ILE A 155 0.30 -11.13 -9.90
CA ILE A 155 0.93 -11.40 -11.18
C ILE A 155 -0.09 -11.88 -12.22
N GLY A 156 -1.04 -12.75 -11.84
CA GLY A 156 -2.09 -13.21 -12.76
C GLY A 156 -2.98 -12.08 -13.27
N THR A 157 -3.18 -11.05 -12.44
CA THR A 157 -3.98 -9.85 -12.77
C THR A 157 -3.15 -8.69 -13.34
N ALA A 158 -1.83 -8.86 -13.48
CA ALA A 158 -0.93 -7.83 -14.00
C ALA A 158 -1.36 -7.21 -15.34
N PRO A 159 -1.87 -7.96 -16.35
CA PRO A 159 -2.31 -7.39 -17.61
C PRO A 159 -3.35 -6.26 -17.46
N ILE A 160 -4.29 -6.44 -16.52
CA ILE A 160 -5.37 -5.48 -16.23
C ILE A 160 -4.78 -4.20 -15.66
N PHE A 161 -3.97 -4.31 -14.61
CA PHE A 161 -3.44 -3.16 -13.89
C PHE A 161 -2.37 -2.41 -14.69
N ILE A 162 -1.58 -3.12 -15.49
CA ILE A 162 -0.63 -2.52 -16.44
C ILE A 162 -1.39 -1.80 -17.56
N ALA A 163 -2.48 -2.36 -18.08
CA ALA A 163 -3.35 -1.67 -19.03
C ALA A 163 -4.00 -0.41 -18.40
N CYS A 164 -4.33 -0.42 -17.10
CA CYS A 164 -4.79 0.79 -16.42
C CYS A 164 -3.73 1.90 -16.33
N MET A 165 -2.43 1.60 -16.37
CA MET A 165 -1.38 2.63 -16.38
C MET A 165 -1.36 3.46 -17.67
N LEU A 166 -2.00 2.96 -18.73
CA LEU A 166 -2.11 3.60 -20.04
C LEU A 166 -2.90 4.91 -19.98
N PHE A 167 -3.98 4.93 -19.19
CA PHE A 167 -4.90 6.07 -19.10
C PHE A 167 -4.63 6.88 -17.84
N GLN A 168 -4.56 8.20 -18.00
CA GLN A 168 -4.30 9.11 -16.87
C GLN A 168 -5.34 8.97 -15.75
N GLN A 169 -6.60 8.67 -16.10
CA GLN A 169 -7.70 8.51 -15.14
C GLN A 169 -7.60 7.23 -14.30
N THR A 170 -7.16 6.11 -14.89
CA THR A 170 -7.05 4.80 -14.20
C THR A 170 -5.64 4.47 -13.74
N ARG A 171 -4.66 5.34 -14.04
CA ARG A 171 -3.24 5.16 -13.67
C ARG A 171 -3.01 4.91 -12.19
N ASN A 172 -3.82 5.50 -11.32
CA ASN A 172 -3.71 5.29 -9.88
C ASN A 172 -3.90 3.82 -9.48
N LEU A 173 -4.76 3.08 -10.18
CA LEU A 173 -4.98 1.66 -9.93
C LEU A 173 -3.73 0.83 -10.26
N GLY A 174 -3.07 1.13 -11.39
CA GLY A 174 -1.82 0.49 -11.76
C GLY A 174 -0.69 0.78 -10.78
N VAL A 175 -0.59 2.01 -10.30
CA VAL A 175 0.41 2.41 -9.29
C VAL A 175 0.16 1.70 -7.94
N ALA A 176 -1.10 1.65 -7.50
CA ALA A 176 -1.48 0.95 -6.28
C ALA A 176 -1.22 -0.57 -6.39
N TRP A 177 -1.50 -1.18 -7.54
CA TRP A 177 -1.15 -2.57 -7.80
C TRP A 177 0.35 -2.79 -7.73
N PHE A 178 1.16 -1.96 -8.39
CA PHE A 178 2.63 -2.11 -8.36
C PHE A 178 3.19 -2.00 -6.93
N GLN A 179 2.61 -1.12 -6.11
CA GLN A 179 2.95 -1.04 -4.69
C GLN A 179 2.59 -2.32 -3.95
N GLN A 180 1.39 -2.84 -4.12
CA GLN A 180 1.00 -4.10 -3.49
C GLN A 180 1.91 -5.26 -3.92
N VAL A 181 2.28 -5.30 -5.20
CA VAL A 181 3.23 -6.27 -5.72
C VAL A 181 4.59 -6.15 -5.02
N LEU A 182 5.14 -4.93 -4.95
CA LEU A 182 6.42 -4.69 -4.27
C LEU A 182 6.36 -5.05 -2.78
N LEU A 183 5.22 -4.79 -2.14
CA LEU A 183 5.01 -5.13 -0.74
C LEU A 183 5.07 -6.64 -0.51
N TYR A 184 4.31 -7.41 -1.27
CA TYR A 184 4.30 -8.87 -1.13
C TYR A 184 5.63 -9.49 -1.55
N ALA A 185 6.37 -8.84 -2.46
CA ALA A 185 7.74 -9.22 -2.80
C ALA A 185 8.74 -8.99 -1.64
N LEU A 186 8.54 -7.93 -0.84
CA LEU A 186 9.41 -7.58 0.28
C LEU A 186 9.09 -8.31 1.58
N ILE A 187 7.85 -8.79 1.79
CA ILE A 187 7.48 -9.52 3.01
C ILE A 187 8.44 -10.69 3.29
N PRO A 188 8.72 -11.60 2.33
CA PRO A 188 9.66 -12.69 2.57
C PRO A 188 11.02 -12.18 3.04
N LEU A 189 11.59 -11.14 2.39
CA LEU A 189 12.87 -10.51 2.77
C LEU A 189 12.88 -10.14 4.25
N PHE A 190 11.84 -9.47 4.75
CA PHE A 190 11.79 -9.14 6.17
C PHE A 190 11.72 -10.37 7.08
N VAL A 191 10.97 -11.40 6.68
CA VAL A 191 10.93 -12.67 7.46
C VAL A 191 12.32 -13.29 7.53
N TYR A 192 13.07 -13.29 6.42
CA TYR A 192 14.45 -13.78 6.38
C TYR A 192 15.35 -13.04 7.39
N VAL A 193 15.29 -11.71 7.42
CA VAL A 193 16.11 -10.89 8.33
C VAL A 193 15.74 -11.12 9.79
N VAL A 194 14.45 -11.19 10.11
CA VAL A 194 13.97 -11.43 11.48
C VAL A 194 14.36 -12.83 11.96
N ALA A 195 14.23 -13.85 11.09
CA ALA A 195 14.66 -15.20 11.41
C ALA A 195 16.17 -15.27 11.67
N ALA A 196 16.99 -14.62 10.82
CA ALA A 196 18.44 -14.56 11.01
C ALA A 196 18.81 -13.92 12.35
N PHE A 197 18.18 -12.78 12.68
CA PHE A 197 18.41 -12.06 13.92
C PHE A 197 18.04 -12.89 15.15
N LEU A 198 16.89 -13.57 15.12
CA LEU A 198 16.46 -14.42 16.24
C LEU A 198 17.41 -15.59 16.46
N ILE A 199 17.89 -16.24 15.40
CA ILE A 199 18.84 -17.35 15.51
C ILE A 199 20.15 -16.86 16.10
N ALA A 200 20.70 -15.76 15.58
CA ALA A 200 21.92 -15.15 16.12
C ALA A 200 21.77 -14.72 17.59
N ALA A 201 20.57 -14.29 17.99
CA ALA A 201 20.28 -13.93 19.37
C ALA A 201 20.03 -15.17 20.28
N MET A 202 19.61 -16.31 19.72
CA MET A 202 19.40 -17.56 20.46
C MET A 202 20.72 -18.28 20.80
N ASP A 203 21.71 -18.25 19.91
CA ASP A 203 23.03 -18.90 20.11
C ASP A 203 23.65 -18.63 21.50
N PRO A 204 23.81 -17.37 21.98
CA PRO A 204 24.41 -17.13 23.29
C PRO A 204 23.56 -17.64 24.45
N GLU A 205 22.23 -17.61 24.33
CA GLU A 205 21.32 -18.09 25.39
C GLU A 205 21.31 -19.62 25.47
N LEU A 206 21.34 -20.32 24.34
CA LEU A 206 21.48 -21.79 24.32
C LEU A 206 22.81 -22.23 24.93
N THR A 207 23.88 -21.50 24.65
CA THR A 207 25.21 -21.80 25.19
C THR A 207 25.23 -21.60 26.71
N LYS A 208 24.52 -20.59 27.24
CA LYS A 208 24.35 -20.41 28.69
C LYS A 208 23.49 -21.51 29.30
N VAL A 209 22.38 -21.86 28.64
CA VAL A 209 21.45 -22.90 29.11
C VAL A 209 22.13 -24.28 29.11
N SER A 210 22.90 -24.64 28.09
CA SER A 210 23.63 -25.92 28.04
C SER A 210 24.75 -26.00 29.09
N ASN A 211 25.44 -24.90 29.34
CA ASN A 211 26.45 -24.79 30.39
C ASN A 211 25.83 -24.78 31.81
N ALA A 212 24.66 -24.17 32.00
CA ALA A 212 23.92 -24.20 33.26
C ALA A 212 23.27 -25.57 33.51
N ALA A 213 22.82 -26.25 32.44
CA ALA A 213 22.26 -27.58 32.48
C ALA A 213 23.29 -28.61 32.96
N SER A 214 24.52 -28.55 32.43
CA SER A 214 25.64 -29.40 32.86
C SER A 214 26.07 -29.17 34.33
N GLN A 215 25.79 -27.99 34.90
CA GLN A 215 26.08 -27.67 36.30
C GLN A 215 24.90 -27.86 37.28
N ARG A 216 23.74 -28.37 36.83
CA ARG A 216 22.55 -28.56 37.67
C ARG A 216 22.03 -27.27 38.34
N ARG A 217 22.29 -26.11 37.73
CA ARG A 217 21.85 -24.79 38.21
C ARG A 217 21.15 -24.01 37.10
N LEU A 218 20.00 -24.50 36.65
CA LEU A 218 19.11 -23.67 35.86
C LEU A 218 18.48 -22.60 36.75
N GLN A 219 18.74 -21.33 36.45
CA GLN A 219 18.04 -20.22 37.07
C GLN A 219 16.80 -19.85 36.24
N LEU A 220 15.69 -19.50 36.91
CA LEU A 220 14.46 -19.01 36.27
C LEU A 220 14.70 -17.75 35.41
N SER A 221 15.80 -17.02 35.65
CA SER A 221 16.19 -15.83 34.89
C SER A 221 16.52 -16.15 33.42
N ASP A 222 17.25 -17.23 33.16
CA ASP A 222 17.73 -17.56 31.81
C ASP A 222 16.58 -18.00 30.90
N ILE A 223 15.58 -18.66 31.50
CA ILE A 223 14.32 -19.05 30.86
C ILE A 223 13.53 -17.82 30.44
N SER A 224 13.46 -16.81 31.31
CA SER A 224 12.72 -15.59 31.03
C SER A 224 13.36 -14.79 29.88
N ALA A 225 14.69 -14.78 29.77
CA ALA A 225 15.40 -14.11 28.68
C ALA A 225 15.10 -14.76 27.31
N PHE A 226 15.15 -16.10 27.25
CA PHE A 226 14.80 -16.85 26.04
C PHE A 226 13.34 -16.62 25.62
N LEU A 227 12.40 -16.70 26.57
CA LEU A 227 10.98 -16.54 26.29
C LEU A 227 10.64 -15.10 25.86
N LEU A 228 11.29 -14.10 26.45
CA LEU A 228 11.18 -12.70 26.02
C LEU A 228 11.72 -12.48 24.61
N LEU A 229 12.82 -13.13 24.23
CA LEU A 229 13.37 -13.06 22.87
C LEU A 229 12.39 -13.66 21.85
N CYS A 230 11.79 -14.81 22.14
CA CYS A 230 10.76 -15.40 21.29
C CYS A 230 9.52 -14.49 21.16
N CYS A 231 9.05 -13.90 22.27
CA CYS A 231 7.93 -12.96 22.25
C CYS A 231 8.26 -11.68 21.44
N ALA A 232 9.46 -11.14 21.58
CA ALA A 232 9.91 -9.98 20.80
C ALA A 232 9.98 -10.32 19.31
N GLY A 233 10.51 -11.50 18.96
CA GLY A 233 10.50 -12.01 17.58
C GLY A 233 9.10 -12.14 17.00
N ALA A 234 8.17 -12.74 17.75
CA ALA A 234 6.77 -12.88 17.36
C ALA A 234 6.11 -11.51 17.13
N PHE A 235 6.37 -10.54 18.00
CA PHE A 235 5.86 -9.18 17.87
C PHE A 235 6.33 -8.52 16.56
N VAL A 236 7.60 -8.68 16.20
CA VAL A 236 8.15 -8.14 14.93
C VAL A 236 7.50 -8.81 13.73
N LEU A 237 7.32 -10.13 13.74
CA LEU A 237 6.67 -10.85 12.64
C LEU A 237 5.21 -10.43 12.43
N ILE A 238 4.44 -10.24 13.51
CA ILE A 238 3.05 -9.78 13.40
C ILE A 238 2.98 -8.38 12.77
N ASN A 239 3.96 -7.53 13.07
CA ASN A 239 4.04 -6.16 12.53
C ASN A 239 4.76 -6.06 11.18
N ILE A 240 5.17 -7.18 10.58
CA ILE A 240 5.98 -7.17 9.36
C ILE A 240 5.26 -6.53 8.17
N GLN A 241 3.93 -6.67 8.12
CA GLN A 241 3.11 -6.01 7.10
C GLN A 241 3.18 -4.50 7.26
N VAL A 242 3.11 -3.97 8.48
CA VAL A 242 3.20 -2.52 8.75
C VAL A 242 4.59 -1.99 8.36
N LEU A 243 5.66 -2.74 8.68
CA LEU A 243 7.02 -2.38 8.30
C LEU A 243 7.21 -2.35 6.78
N ALA A 244 6.70 -3.36 6.07
CA ALA A 244 6.72 -3.40 4.60
C ALA A 244 5.89 -2.28 3.97
N GLN A 245 4.70 -1.99 4.51
CA GLN A 245 3.85 -0.87 4.09
C GLN A 245 4.55 0.48 4.30
N GLY A 246 5.34 0.66 5.36
CA GLY A 246 6.08 1.92 5.59
C GLY A 246 7.06 2.24 4.46
N ILE A 247 7.71 1.22 3.90
CA ILE A 247 8.72 1.38 2.84
C ILE A 247 8.04 1.56 1.48
N VAL A 248 7.03 0.74 1.18
CA VAL A 248 6.32 0.77 -0.11
C VAL A 248 5.36 1.96 -0.20
N GLY A 249 4.63 2.25 0.87
CA GLY A 249 3.65 3.34 0.95
C GLY A 249 4.28 4.74 0.88
N GLY A 250 5.56 4.86 1.27
CA GLY A 250 6.34 6.08 1.06
C GLY A 250 6.50 6.47 -0.41
N VAL A 251 6.49 5.49 -1.33
CA VAL A 251 6.61 5.72 -2.78
C VAL A 251 5.30 6.29 -3.36
N ALA A 252 4.14 5.90 -2.82
CA ALA A 252 2.82 6.43 -3.21
C ALA A 252 2.59 7.86 -2.73
N ALA A 253 2.85 8.07 -1.44
CA ALA A 253 2.75 9.38 -0.81
C ALA A 253 3.80 10.33 -1.39
N GLY A 254 4.99 9.82 -1.73
CA GLY A 254 6.08 10.57 -2.34
C GLY A 254 5.72 11.22 -3.67
N ILE A 255 5.17 10.50 -4.63
CA ILE A 255 4.87 11.09 -5.96
C ILE A 255 3.73 12.12 -5.89
N GLY A 256 2.70 11.87 -5.07
CA GLY A 256 1.60 12.81 -4.85
C GLY A 256 2.00 14.04 -4.02
N ASN A 257 2.88 13.87 -3.03
CA ASN A 257 3.38 14.95 -2.18
C ASN A 257 4.50 15.73 -2.86
N VAL A 258 5.36 15.09 -3.66
CA VAL A 258 6.41 15.75 -4.46
C VAL A 258 5.78 16.51 -5.62
N ALA A 259 4.76 16.00 -6.30
CA ALA A 259 4.03 16.80 -7.29
C ALA A 259 3.34 18.03 -6.66
N ARG A 260 2.77 17.88 -5.45
CA ARG A 260 2.21 19.01 -4.67
C ARG A 260 3.28 19.95 -4.13
N ALA A 261 4.46 19.45 -3.73
CA ALA A 261 5.56 20.25 -3.21
C ALA A 261 6.29 20.99 -4.35
N VAL A 262 6.59 20.31 -5.47
CA VAL A 262 7.20 20.91 -6.66
C VAL A 262 6.27 21.94 -7.29
N GLY A 263 4.94 21.71 -7.32
CA GLY A 263 3.98 22.75 -7.73
C GLY A 263 3.99 23.98 -6.81
N ARG A 264 4.21 23.77 -5.49
CA ARG A 264 4.31 24.85 -4.50
C ARG A 264 5.64 25.61 -4.57
N TYR A 265 6.73 24.96 -5.01
CA TYR A 265 8.06 25.56 -5.12
C TYR A 265 8.36 26.19 -6.49
N THR A 266 7.72 25.72 -7.57
CA THR A 266 7.99 26.23 -8.94
C THR A 266 7.08 27.41 -9.35
N GLY A 267 6.20 27.89 -8.47
CA GLY A 267 5.40 29.12 -8.68
C GLY A 267 4.35 29.08 -9.80
N LEU A 268 4.36 28.04 -10.64
CA LEU A 268 3.49 27.91 -11.82
C LEU A 268 2.05 27.49 -11.48
N THR A 269 1.79 26.89 -10.31
CA THR A 269 0.43 26.47 -9.90
C THR A 269 -0.21 27.39 -8.85
N ALA A 270 0.56 28.33 -8.30
CA ALA A 270 0.04 29.37 -7.40
C ALA A 270 -1.14 30.17 -8.01
N PRO A 271 -1.09 30.64 -9.28
CA PRO A 271 -2.22 31.37 -9.85
C PRO A 271 -3.45 30.48 -10.13
N LEU A 272 -3.25 29.18 -10.41
CA LEU A 272 -4.33 28.24 -10.70
C LEU A 272 -5.08 27.80 -9.44
N GLN A 273 -4.37 27.54 -8.35
CA GLN A 273 -4.96 27.15 -7.07
C GLN A 273 -5.62 28.34 -6.37
N ALA A 274 -5.03 29.54 -6.50
CA ALA A 274 -5.67 30.80 -6.09
C ALA A 274 -6.91 31.12 -6.93
N MET A 275 -6.91 30.82 -8.24
CA MET A 275 -8.10 30.96 -9.09
C MET A 275 -9.22 29.97 -8.74
N GLN A 276 -8.91 28.72 -8.40
CA GLN A 276 -9.93 27.74 -8.02
C GLN A 276 -10.50 28.01 -6.62
N ALA A 277 -9.66 28.37 -5.64
CA ALA A 277 -10.11 28.82 -4.33
C ALA A 277 -10.89 30.15 -4.42
N GLY A 278 -10.44 31.08 -5.27
CA GLY A 278 -11.13 32.34 -5.58
C GLY A 278 -12.47 32.13 -6.27
N ARG A 279 -12.63 31.12 -7.15
CA ARG A 279 -13.90 30.78 -7.78
C ARG A 279 -14.91 30.18 -6.80
N GLY A 280 -14.46 29.37 -5.84
CA GLY A 280 -15.32 28.84 -4.78
C GLY A 280 -15.83 29.93 -3.82
N ALA A 281 -14.96 30.89 -3.47
CA ALA A 281 -15.33 32.03 -2.62
C ALA A 281 -16.14 33.09 -3.37
N ALA A 282 -15.84 33.37 -4.65
CA ALA A 282 -16.61 34.32 -5.45
C ALA A 282 -18.02 33.81 -5.76
N GLY A 283 -18.19 32.49 -5.94
CA GLY A 283 -19.50 31.86 -6.11
C GLY A 283 -20.38 31.98 -4.87
N SER A 284 -19.82 31.80 -3.67
CA SER A 284 -20.58 31.91 -2.42
C SER A 284 -20.92 33.35 -2.06
N VAL A 285 -20.00 34.29 -2.28
CA VAL A 285 -20.22 35.73 -2.05
C VAL A 285 -21.18 36.31 -3.09
N GLY A 286 -21.08 35.91 -4.36
CA GLY A 286 -22.02 36.32 -5.41
C GLY A 286 -23.45 35.87 -5.13
N ASN A 287 -23.64 34.62 -4.68
CA ASN A 287 -24.95 34.09 -4.31
C ASN A 287 -25.53 34.76 -3.06
N ALA A 288 -24.67 35.09 -2.08
CA ALA A 288 -25.08 35.85 -0.90
C ALA A 288 -25.50 37.29 -1.26
N GLY A 289 -24.76 37.94 -2.16
CA GLY A 289 -25.08 39.28 -2.67
C GLY A 289 -26.40 39.33 -3.45
N MET A 290 -26.66 38.34 -4.31
CA MET A 290 -27.93 38.26 -5.07
C MET A 290 -29.13 38.05 -4.14
N ARG A 291 -29.01 37.18 -3.13
CA ARG A 291 -30.08 36.95 -2.14
C ARG A 291 -30.36 38.19 -1.28
N MET A 292 -29.32 38.96 -0.93
CA MET A 292 -29.48 40.21 -0.21
C MET A 292 -30.20 41.25 -1.07
N ARG A 293 -29.82 41.35 -2.35
CA ARG A 293 -30.45 42.25 -3.30
C ARG A 293 -31.92 41.91 -3.56
N GLU A 294 -32.26 40.62 -3.67
CA GLU A 294 -33.66 40.17 -3.79
C GLU A 294 -34.49 40.55 -2.57
N ARG A 295 -33.96 40.38 -1.35
CA ARG A 295 -34.64 40.77 -0.10
C ARG A 295 -34.86 42.28 0.00
N LEU A 296 -33.89 43.09 -0.45
CA LEU A 296 -34.03 44.54 -0.47
C LEU A 296 -35.09 44.98 -1.49
N HIS A 297 -35.11 44.38 -2.68
CA HIS A 297 -36.12 44.69 -3.69
C HIS A 297 -37.53 44.22 -3.30
N SER A 298 -37.67 43.08 -2.62
CA SER A 298 -38.97 42.62 -2.12
C SER A 298 -39.52 43.54 -1.04
N GLY A 299 -38.69 43.92 -0.05
CA GLY A 299 -39.10 44.86 1.00
C GLY A 299 -39.46 46.25 0.46
N MET A 300 -38.76 46.72 -0.57
CA MET A 300 -39.07 47.99 -1.23
C MET A 300 -40.41 47.93 -1.99
N ARG A 301 -40.73 46.81 -2.64
CA ARG A 301 -42.04 46.61 -3.31
C ARG A 301 -43.20 46.56 -2.32
N GLU A 302 -43.03 45.91 -1.18
CA GLU A 302 -44.04 45.84 -0.13
C GLU A 302 -44.30 47.22 0.48
N ASN A 303 -43.25 47.99 0.78
CA ASN A 303 -43.41 49.36 1.28
C ASN A 303 -44.11 50.27 0.27
N ILE A 304 -43.80 50.18 -1.03
CA ILE A 304 -44.47 50.97 -2.06
C ILE A 304 -45.95 50.59 -2.16
N ARG A 305 -46.28 49.29 -2.09
CA ARG A 305 -47.67 48.82 -2.08
C ARG A 305 -48.44 49.33 -0.87
N ASN A 306 -47.87 49.21 0.32
CA ASN A 306 -48.52 49.66 1.56
C ASN A 306 -48.72 51.18 1.57
N ALA A 307 -47.71 51.96 1.17
CA ALA A 307 -47.84 53.41 1.03
C ALA A 307 -48.91 53.81 0.01
N SER A 308 -49.02 53.07 -1.11
CA SER A 308 -50.08 53.32 -2.10
C SER A 308 -51.47 52.95 -1.58
N ALA A 309 -51.58 51.89 -0.78
CA ALA A 309 -52.83 51.46 -0.16
C ALA A 309 -53.30 52.45 0.91
N GLU A 310 -52.39 52.93 1.77
CA GLU A 310 -52.66 53.97 2.76
C GLU A 310 -53.09 55.29 2.10
N ALA A 311 -52.43 55.68 1.01
CA ALA A 311 -52.81 56.88 0.26
C ALA A 311 -54.21 56.74 -0.38
N MET A 312 -54.56 55.57 -0.91
CA MET A 312 -55.91 55.31 -1.43
C MET A 312 -56.94 55.29 -0.31
N GLN A 313 -56.63 54.66 0.82
CA GLN A 313 -57.51 54.61 1.98
C GLN A 313 -57.81 56.00 2.54
N ASN A 314 -56.79 56.87 2.64
CA ASN A 314 -56.95 58.27 3.04
C ASN A 314 -57.81 59.08 2.05
N ARG A 315 -57.75 58.79 0.75
CA ARG A 315 -58.64 59.42 -0.24
C ARG A 315 -60.08 58.92 -0.12
N ILE A 316 -60.27 57.64 0.15
CA ILE A 316 -61.60 57.05 0.34
C ILE A 316 -62.24 57.60 1.61
N SER A 317 -61.50 57.68 2.72
CA SER A 317 -62.00 58.24 3.99
C SER A 317 -62.34 59.73 3.88
N ASN A 318 -61.53 60.52 3.17
CA ASN A 318 -61.82 61.93 2.93
C ASN A 318 -63.03 62.15 2.04
N ASN A 319 -63.40 61.18 1.18
CA ASN A 319 -64.54 61.28 0.29
C ASN A 319 -65.82 60.65 0.86
N SER A 320 -65.73 59.88 1.96
CA SER A 320 -66.86 59.21 2.61
C SER A 320 -67.39 59.92 3.86
N MET A 321 -66.78 61.06 4.25
CA MET A 321 -67.34 61.93 5.29
C MET A 321 -68.23 63.01 4.65
N PRO A 322 -69.56 62.98 4.85
CA PRO A 322 -70.44 64.05 4.41
C PRO A 322 -70.20 65.31 5.26
N ARG A 323 -70.11 66.47 4.61
CA ARG A 323 -70.17 67.79 5.29
C ARG A 323 -71.60 68.11 5.67
#